data_AF-X1JZY5-F1
#
_entry.id   AF-X1JZY5-F1
#
_cell.length_a   1.000
_cell.length_b   1.000
_cell.length_c   1.000
_cell.angle_alpha   90.00
_cell.angle_beta   90.00
_cell.angle_gamma   90.00
#
_symmetry.space_group_name_H-M   'P 1'
#
loop_
_entity.id
_entity.type
_entity.pdbx_description
1 polymer ?
#
loop_
_entity_poly.entity_id
_entity_poly.type
_entity_poly.pdbx_seq_one_letter_code
_entity_poly.pdbx_strand_id
1 'polypeptide(L)'
;MRIAMFHWGFPPIIGGVETHLTMLCPELVRKGHKVFLLTSSIEGMGKIEEVFEGTYVKRTPLMDLNWLYKRGLAGIEDRIKEAFSDFIEKAHPDIIHAHNMHYFSQAHAKTLEALARKRSIPLVLTAHNVWDDIVFLDLTLDIAWDAVIAVSEFIARELISVGLSKRKD
;
A
#
# COMPACT_ATOMS: atom_id res chain seq x y z
N MET A 1 14.25 6.45 10.37
CA MET A 1 14.09 5.81 9.05
C MET A 1 13.08 6.58 8.21
N ARG A 2 13.09 6.35 6.90
CA ARG A 2 12.13 6.87 5.92
C ARG A 2 11.20 5.74 5.49
N ILE A 3 9.89 5.92 5.67
CA ILE A 3 8.89 4.87 5.46
C ILE A 3 7.95 5.33 4.35
N ALA A 4 7.87 4.56 3.26
CA ALA A 4 6.92 4.79 2.18
C ALA A 4 5.72 3.86 2.35
N MET A 5 4.59 4.42 2.76
CA MET A 5 3.33 3.73 2.93
C MET A 5 2.46 3.81 1.68
N PHE A 6 1.77 2.72 1.38
CA PHE A 6 0.82 2.61 0.28
C PHE A 6 -0.51 2.08 0.82
N HIS A 7 -1.59 2.81 0.57
CA HIS A 7 -2.94 2.34 0.90
C HIS A 7 -3.99 2.97 -0.03
N TRP A 8 -5.13 2.31 -0.20
CA TRP A 8 -6.21 2.74 -1.08
C TRP A 8 -6.91 4.00 -0.58
N GLY A 9 -7.12 4.16 0.73
CA GLY A 9 -7.80 5.31 1.30
C GLY A 9 -6.96 6.08 2.32
N PHE A 10 -7.38 7.32 2.59
CA PHE A 10 -6.96 8.13 3.72
C PHE A 10 -7.97 9.25 3.92
N PRO A 11 -8.22 9.79 5.15
CA PRO A 11 -9.24 10.81 5.38
C PRO A 11 -9.18 11.93 4.36
N PRO A 12 -10.31 12.40 3.81
CA PRO A 12 -11.67 12.23 4.33
C PRO A 12 -12.36 10.92 3.93
N ILE A 13 -11.68 9.99 3.24
CA ILE A 13 -12.19 8.63 3.05
C ILE A 13 -12.22 7.95 4.44
N ILE A 14 -13.37 7.44 4.84
CA ILE A 14 -13.59 6.85 6.17
C ILE A 14 -13.59 5.33 6.06
N GLY A 15 -12.78 4.68 6.89
CA GLY A 15 -12.74 3.25 7.06
C GLY A 15 -11.80 2.83 8.19
N GLY A 16 -11.73 1.51 8.44
CA GLY A 16 -10.94 0.96 9.54
C GLY A 16 -9.44 1.13 9.33
N VAL A 17 -8.96 0.93 8.10
CA VAL A 17 -7.53 1.06 7.76
C VAL A 17 -7.12 2.52 7.73
N GLU A 18 -7.98 3.40 7.23
CA GLU A 18 -7.78 4.85 7.21
C GLU A 18 -7.66 5.39 8.64
N THR A 19 -8.54 4.97 9.54
CA THR A 19 -8.46 5.30 10.97
C THR A 19 -7.19 4.74 11.61
N HIS A 20 -6.78 3.52 11.26
CA HIS A 20 -5.51 2.97 11.72
C HIS A 20 -4.32 3.83 11.26
N LEU A 21 -4.30 4.28 10.00
CA LEU A 21 -3.23 5.11 9.46
C LEU A 21 -3.18 6.51 10.10
N THR A 22 -4.32 7.11 10.47
CA THR A 22 -4.30 8.39 11.21
C THR A 22 -3.69 8.28 12.60
N MET A 23 -3.65 7.08 13.19
CA MET A 23 -2.97 6.85 14.47
C MET A 23 -1.51 6.42 14.27
N LEU A 24 -1.25 5.51 13.32
CA LEU A 24 0.07 4.94 13.09
C LEU A 24 1.06 5.96 12.53
N CYS A 25 0.70 6.69 11.48
CA CYS A 25 1.62 7.57 10.79
C CYS A 25 2.15 8.69 11.72
N PRO A 26 1.31 9.41 12.49
CA PRO A 26 1.80 10.43 13.41
C PRO A 26 2.67 9.87 14.53
N GLU A 27 2.34 8.67 15.03
CA GLU A 27 3.14 8.03 16.07
C GLU A 27 4.54 7.63 15.57
N LEU A 28 4.65 7.13 14.33
CA LEU A 28 5.95 6.91 13.69
C LEU A 28 6.73 8.22 13.51
N VAL A 29 6.06 9.31 13.15
CA VAL A 29 6.69 10.64 13.08
C VAL A 29 7.21 11.07 14.46
N ARG A 30 6.42 10.91 15.53
CA ARG A 30 6.85 11.22 16.92
C ARG A 30 8.05 10.39 17.36
N LYS A 31 8.18 9.16 16.86
CA LYS A 31 9.36 8.30 17.08
C LYS A 31 10.59 8.67 16.23
N GLY A 32 10.53 9.75 15.45
CA GLY A 32 11.64 10.26 14.66
C GLY A 32 11.75 9.68 13.24
N HIS A 33 10.71 8.99 12.76
CA HIS A 33 10.66 8.50 11.38
C HIS A 33 10.12 9.58 10.43
N LYS A 34 10.53 9.54 9.16
CA LYS A 34 9.94 10.36 8.09
C LYS A 34 8.94 9.49 7.34
N VAL A 35 7.65 9.82 7.44
CA VAL A 35 6.58 9.00 6.87
C VAL A 35 6.01 9.67 5.63
N PHE A 36 5.90 8.88 4.56
CA PHE A 36 5.33 9.28 3.28
C PHE A 36 4.17 8.32 2.99
N LEU A 37 2.99 8.81 2.63
CA LEU A 37 1.83 8.00 2.28
C LEU A 37 1.38 8.32 0.85
N LEU A 38 1.31 7.30 -0.01
CA LEU A 38 0.63 7.38 -1.30
C LEU A 38 -0.77 6.77 -1.19
N THR A 39 -1.78 7.53 -1.57
CA THR A 39 -3.19 7.13 -1.42
C THR A 39 -4.10 7.67 -2.52
N SER A 40 -5.37 7.26 -2.53
CA SER A 40 -6.38 7.72 -3.48
C SER A 40 -6.63 9.23 -3.37
N SER A 41 -6.88 9.85 -4.52
CA SER A 41 -7.56 11.13 -4.57
C SER A 41 -9.00 11.01 -4.10
N ILE A 42 -9.58 12.16 -3.76
CA ILE A 42 -11.01 12.29 -3.52
C ILE A 42 -11.67 12.61 -4.87
N GLU A 43 -12.87 12.09 -5.13
CA GLU A 43 -13.57 12.36 -6.39
C GLU A 43 -13.72 13.88 -6.64
N GLY A 44 -13.41 14.33 -7.85
CA GLY A 44 -13.41 15.75 -8.20
C GLY A 44 -12.17 16.53 -7.73
N MET A 45 -11.31 15.93 -6.89
CA MET A 45 -10.04 16.50 -6.49
C MET A 45 -8.90 15.85 -7.30
N GLY A 46 -8.03 16.68 -7.87
CA GLY A 46 -6.89 16.22 -8.66
C GLY A 46 -5.78 15.59 -7.82
N LYS A 47 -4.55 15.59 -8.35
CA LYS A 47 -3.38 15.24 -7.54
C LYS A 47 -3.21 16.27 -6.43
N ILE A 48 -3.03 15.82 -5.19
CA ILE A 48 -2.85 16.68 -4.01
C ILE A 48 -1.63 16.19 -3.25
N GLU A 49 -0.80 17.12 -2.80
CA GLU A 49 0.25 16.87 -1.83
C GLU A 49 -0.05 17.69 -0.58
N GLU A 50 -0.04 17.05 0.59
CA GLU A 50 -0.35 17.69 1.87
C GLU A 50 0.49 17.11 3.01
N VAL A 51 0.42 17.74 4.18
CA VAL A 51 1.06 17.24 5.41
C VAL A 51 -0.03 17.00 6.46
N PHE A 52 -0.12 15.76 6.94
CA PHE A 52 -1.03 15.35 8.02
C PHE A 52 -0.21 14.97 9.24
N GLU A 53 -0.23 15.80 10.30
CA GLU A 53 0.51 15.57 11.55
C GLU A 53 1.98 15.14 11.32
N GLY A 54 2.67 15.82 10.38
CA GLY A 54 4.05 15.54 10.01
C GLY A 54 4.26 14.40 9.01
N THR A 55 3.21 13.68 8.62
CA THR A 55 3.21 12.71 7.53
C THR A 55 3.02 13.43 6.20
N TYR A 56 3.91 13.20 5.24
CA TYR A 56 3.70 13.67 3.87
C TYR A 56 2.70 12.76 3.16
N VAL A 57 1.60 13.31 2.66
CA VAL A 57 0.55 12.56 1.96
C VAL A 57 0.49 13.01 0.51
N LYS A 58 0.62 12.06 -0.42
CA LYS A 58 0.41 12.26 -1.87
C LYS A 58 -0.83 11.50 -2.30
N ARG A 59 -1.77 12.22 -2.90
CA ARG A 59 -3.02 11.68 -3.44
C ARG A 59 -2.98 11.62 -4.95
N THR A 60 -3.49 10.53 -5.52
CA THR A 60 -3.54 10.36 -6.97
C THR A 60 -4.78 9.56 -7.40
N PRO A 61 -5.44 9.92 -8.52
CA PRO A 61 -6.52 9.11 -9.12
C PRO A 61 -6.06 7.72 -9.55
N LEU A 62 -4.75 7.50 -9.66
CA LEU A 62 -4.20 6.18 -9.95
C LEU A 62 -4.38 5.21 -8.78
N MET A 63 -4.60 5.69 -7.56
CA MET A 63 -4.92 4.84 -6.40
C MET A 63 -6.45 4.77 -6.17
N ASP A 64 -7.26 5.42 -7.02
CA ASP A 64 -8.72 5.38 -6.98
C ASP A 64 -9.25 4.26 -7.89
N LEU A 65 -9.64 3.13 -7.29
CA LEU A 65 -10.12 1.96 -8.02
C LEU A 65 -11.41 2.24 -8.82
N ASN A 66 -12.28 3.12 -8.32
CA ASN A 66 -13.51 3.49 -9.03
C ASN A 66 -13.19 4.34 -10.26
N TRP A 67 -12.25 5.28 -10.12
CA TRP A 67 -11.78 6.09 -11.23
C TRP A 67 -11.10 5.24 -12.32
N LEU A 68 -10.29 4.26 -11.91
CA LEU A 68 -9.65 3.30 -12.82
C LEU A 68 -10.66 2.45 -13.58
N TYR A 69 -11.65 1.90 -12.87
CA TYR A 69 -12.71 1.09 -13.49
C TYR A 69 -13.47 1.88 -14.57
N LYS A 70 -13.84 3.15 -14.28
CA LYS A 70 -14.56 4.02 -15.23
C LYS A 70 -13.77 4.35 -16.51
N ARG A 71 -12.43 4.41 -16.45
CA ARG A 71 -11.57 4.81 -17.58
C ARG A 71 -10.96 3.65 -18.37
N GLY A 72 -11.05 2.42 -17.85
CA GLY A 72 -10.39 1.26 -18.43
C GLY A 72 -8.90 1.18 -18.08
N LEU A 73 -8.32 -0.01 -18.25
CA LEU A 73 -6.98 -0.35 -17.77
C LEU A 73 -5.88 -0.25 -18.86
N ALA A 74 -6.24 0.01 -20.12
CA ALA A 74 -5.26 0.09 -21.21
C ALA A 74 -4.28 1.25 -20.98
N GLY A 75 -2.98 0.94 -20.88
CA GLY A 75 -1.92 1.93 -20.64
C GLY A 75 -1.87 2.50 -19.21
N ILE A 76 -2.61 1.91 -18.26
CA ILE A 76 -2.57 2.35 -16.87
C ILE A 76 -1.29 1.90 -16.15
N GLU A 77 -0.74 0.75 -16.54
CA GLU A 77 0.42 0.13 -15.87
C GLU A 77 1.65 1.04 -15.92
N ASP A 78 1.95 1.63 -17.08
CA ASP A 78 3.07 2.57 -17.22
C ASP A 78 2.87 3.81 -16.34
N ARG A 79 1.63 4.30 -16.23
CA ARG A 79 1.29 5.46 -15.38
C ARG A 79 1.37 5.12 -13.89
N ILE A 80 0.96 3.92 -13.47
CA ILE A 80 1.13 3.42 -12.10
C ILE A 80 2.62 3.32 -11.79
N LYS A 81 3.39 2.73 -12.69
CA LYS A 81 4.84 2.57 -12.56
C LYS A 81 5.56 3.91 -12.43
N GLU A 82 5.25 4.87 -13.29
CA GLU A 82 5.78 6.24 -13.20
C GLU A 82 5.41 6.88 -11.85
N ALA A 83 4.13 6.87 -11.47
CA ALA A 83 3.68 7.49 -10.23
C ALA A 83 4.28 6.85 -8.98
N PHE A 84 4.43 5.52 -8.96
CA PHE A 84 5.07 4.79 -7.87
C PHE A 84 6.57 5.05 -7.84
N SER A 85 7.24 5.07 -9.00
CA SER A 85 8.68 5.38 -9.10
C SER A 85 8.96 6.78 -8.58
N ASP A 86 8.20 7.79 -9.02
CA ASP A 86 8.32 9.18 -8.56
C ASP A 86 8.12 9.31 -7.06
N PHE A 87 7.12 8.62 -6.52
CA PHE A 87 6.84 8.65 -5.09
C PHE A 87 7.96 7.98 -4.28
N ILE A 88 8.43 6.81 -4.71
CA ILE A 88 9.54 6.10 -4.06
C ILE A 88 10.83 6.91 -4.15
N GLU A 89 11.10 7.57 -5.28
CA GLU A 89 12.26 8.45 -5.44
C GLU A 89 12.18 9.65 -4.52
N LYS A 90 11.03 10.35 -4.46
CA LYS A 90 10.84 11.45 -3.50
C LYS A 90 10.98 10.97 -2.05
N ALA A 91 10.41 9.81 -1.73
CA ALA A 91 10.41 9.26 -0.40
C ALA A 91 11.78 8.72 0.01
N HIS A 92 12.64 8.29 -0.92
CA HIS A 92 13.90 7.56 -0.66
C HIS A 92 13.78 6.63 0.57
N PRO A 93 12.86 5.64 0.56
CA PRO A 93 12.49 4.93 1.77
C PRO A 93 13.51 3.84 2.13
N ASP A 94 13.70 3.62 3.42
CA ASP A 94 14.39 2.46 3.97
C ASP A 94 13.49 1.21 3.94
N ILE A 95 12.18 1.41 3.86
CA ILE A 95 11.15 0.36 3.84
C ILE A 95 9.89 0.84 3.11
N ILE A 96 9.31 -0.04 2.29
CA ILE A 96 7.97 0.13 1.72
C ILE A 96 7.00 -0.67 2.58
N HIS A 97 5.98 0.01 3.11
CA HIS A 97 4.97 -0.57 4.00
C HIS A 97 3.58 -0.47 3.35
N ALA A 98 3.18 -1.54 2.70
CA ALA A 98 1.88 -1.67 2.06
C ALA A 98 0.80 -2.03 3.08
N HIS A 99 -0.35 -1.36 3.00
CA HIS A 99 -1.55 -1.74 3.73
C HIS A 99 -2.58 -2.22 2.73
N ASN A 100 -2.97 -3.49 2.85
CA ASN A 100 -4.04 -4.05 2.02
C ASN A 100 -3.80 -4.01 0.49
N MET A 101 -2.52 -3.99 0.06
CA MET A 101 -2.16 -4.04 -1.37
C MET A 101 -2.13 -5.47 -1.92
N HIS A 102 -2.50 -6.48 -1.13
CA HIS A 102 -2.60 -7.89 -1.50
C HIS A 102 -3.99 -8.27 -2.04
N TYR A 103 -4.78 -7.30 -2.49
CA TYR A 103 -6.05 -7.51 -3.19
C TYR A 103 -6.39 -6.32 -4.09
N PHE A 104 -7.51 -6.39 -4.81
CA PHE A 104 -8.04 -5.42 -5.77
C PHE A 104 -7.27 -5.21 -7.09
N SER A 105 -5.94 -5.14 -7.10
CA SER A 105 -5.24 -4.81 -8.34
C SER A 105 -3.85 -5.44 -8.48
N GLN A 106 -3.75 -6.39 -9.41
CA GLN A 106 -2.48 -7.01 -9.78
C GLN A 106 -1.43 -6.02 -10.29
N ALA A 107 -1.87 -5.05 -11.11
CA ALA A 107 -0.99 -4.03 -11.67
C ALA A 107 -0.26 -3.23 -10.58
N HIS A 108 -0.96 -2.84 -9.51
CA HIS A 108 -0.36 -2.07 -8.41
C HIS A 108 0.60 -2.93 -7.60
N ALA A 109 0.18 -4.12 -7.19
CA ALA A 109 1.00 -4.99 -6.35
C ALA A 109 2.29 -5.44 -7.06
N LYS A 110 2.17 -5.90 -8.31
CA LYS A 110 3.33 -6.31 -9.14
C LYS A 110 4.26 -5.13 -9.44
N THR A 111 3.72 -3.94 -9.67
CA THR A 111 4.54 -2.74 -9.85
C THR A 111 5.29 -2.39 -8.57
N LEU A 112 4.63 -2.46 -7.41
CA LEU A 112 5.25 -2.19 -6.12
C LEU A 112 6.37 -3.18 -5.83
N GLU A 113 6.14 -4.47 -6.06
CA GLU A 113 7.15 -5.54 -5.95
C GLU A 113 8.36 -5.28 -6.86
N ALA A 114 8.10 -5.03 -8.15
CA ALA A 114 9.17 -4.81 -9.12
C ALA A 114 10.04 -3.59 -8.76
N LEU A 115 9.43 -2.51 -8.28
CA LEU A 115 10.15 -1.30 -7.86
C LEU A 115 10.92 -1.50 -6.56
N ALA A 116 10.35 -2.23 -5.59
CA ALA A 116 11.00 -2.60 -4.33
C ALA A 116 12.24 -3.45 -4.60
N ARG A 117 12.10 -4.53 -5.38
CA ARG A 117 13.20 -5.42 -5.79
C ARG A 117 14.28 -4.70 -6.57
N LYS A 118 13.90 -3.90 -7.57
CA LYS A 118 14.86 -3.12 -8.38
C LYS A 118 15.73 -2.21 -7.52
N ARG A 119 15.19 -1.69 -6.42
CA ARG A 119 15.88 -0.77 -5.50
C ARG A 119 16.42 -1.45 -4.24
N SER A 120 16.24 -2.77 -4.10
CA SER A 120 16.61 -3.54 -2.90
C SER A 120 16.01 -2.95 -1.61
N ILE A 121 14.76 -2.50 -1.67
CA ILE A 121 14.03 -1.95 -0.52
C ILE A 121 13.09 -3.02 0.01
N PRO A 122 13.11 -3.33 1.33
CA PRO A 122 12.18 -4.27 1.92
C PRO A 122 10.72 -3.86 1.70
N LEU A 123 9.90 -4.83 1.28
CA LEU A 123 8.48 -4.69 1.03
C LEU A 123 7.67 -5.45 2.08
N VAL A 124 7.02 -4.72 2.98
CA VAL A 124 6.23 -5.28 4.08
C VAL A 124 4.75 -5.03 3.86
N LEU A 125 3.93 -6.05 4.08
CA LEU A 125 2.48 -5.96 4.05
C LEU A 125 1.92 -5.94 5.47
N THR A 126 0.98 -5.02 5.76
CA THR A 126 -0.01 -5.23 6.82
C THR A 126 -1.35 -5.60 6.20
N ALA A 127 -1.82 -6.80 6.52
CA ALA A 127 -3.11 -7.32 6.10
C ALA A 127 -4.16 -7.00 7.17
N HIS A 128 -5.16 -6.21 6.79
CA HIS A 128 -6.33 -5.87 7.61
C HIS A 128 -7.55 -6.72 7.25
N ASN A 129 -7.53 -7.34 6.06
CA ASN A 129 -8.64 -8.11 5.51
C ASN A 129 -8.13 -9.38 4.82
N VAL A 130 -9.04 -10.34 4.71
CA VAL A 130 -8.92 -11.54 3.89
C VAL A 130 -10.13 -11.65 2.97
N TRP A 131 -9.94 -12.25 1.80
CA TRP A 131 -10.95 -12.46 0.79
C TRP A 131 -10.87 -13.91 0.29
N ASP A 132 -11.90 -14.37 -0.42
CA ASP A 132 -12.02 -15.74 -0.94
C ASP A 132 -11.89 -15.81 -2.48
N ASP A 133 -11.43 -14.73 -3.12
CA ASP A 133 -11.25 -14.66 -4.55
C ASP A 133 -9.80 -14.97 -5.01
N ILE A 134 -9.67 -15.35 -6.29
CA ILE A 134 -8.38 -15.73 -6.91
C ILE A 134 -7.40 -14.56 -6.91
N VAL A 135 -7.86 -13.31 -7.07
CA VAL A 135 -6.95 -12.15 -7.10
C VAL A 135 -6.30 -11.96 -5.74
N PHE A 136 -7.04 -12.12 -4.65
CA PHE A 136 -6.48 -12.11 -3.30
C PHE A 136 -5.48 -13.24 -3.09
N LEU A 137 -5.81 -14.47 -3.52
CA LEU A 137 -4.91 -15.62 -3.40
C LEU A 137 -3.59 -15.38 -4.15
N ASP A 138 -3.67 -15.02 -5.43
CA ASP A 138 -2.51 -14.72 -6.29
C ASP A 138 -1.66 -13.62 -5.65
N LEU A 139 -2.26 -12.51 -5.21
CA LEU A 139 -1.51 -11.38 -4.68
C LEU A 139 -0.91 -11.62 -3.29
N THR A 140 -1.54 -12.50 -2.50
CA THR A 140 -1.02 -12.89 -1.19
C THR A 140 0.19 -13.81 -1.34
N LEU A 141 0.17 -14.70 -2.33
CA LEU A 141 1.19 -15.76 -2.48
C LEU A 141 2.30 -15.41 -3.47
N ASP A 142 2.00 -14.74 -4.58
CA ASP A 142 2.95 -14.53 -5.68
C ASP A 142 3.79 -13.27 -5.52
N ILE A 143 3.29 -12.29 -4.76
CA ILE A 143 4.08 -11.09 -4.44
C ILE A 143 5.08 -11.44 -3.36
N ALA A 144 6.36 -11.14 -3.58
CA ALA A 144 7.39 -11.38 -2.58
C ALA A 144 7.40 -10.32 -1.49
N TRP A 145 6.46 -10.47 -0.56
CA TRP A 145 6.45 -9.75 0.70
C TRP A 145 7.63 -10.23 1.58
N ASP A 146 8.53 -9.33 1.95
CA ASP A 146 9.64 -9.64 2.88
C ASP A 146 9.11 -9.91 4.30
N ALA A 147 7.96 -9.32 4.65
CA ALA A 147 7.21 -9.62 5.86
C ALA A 147 5.72 -9.39 5.65
N VAL A 148 4.89 -10.17 6.33
CA VAL A 148 3.44 -9.94 6.43
C VAL A 148 3.06 -9.82 7.90
N ILE A 149 2.38 -8.72 8.23
CA ILE A 149 1.84 -8.42 9.55
C ILE A 149 0.32 -8.59 9.47
N ALA A 150 -0.23 -9.50 10.25
CA ALA A 150 -1.68 -9.63 10.42
C ALA A 150 -2.14 -8.77 11.60
N VAL A 151 -3.24 -8.03 11.44
CA VAL A 151 -3.79 -7.20 12.52
C VAL A 151 -4.51 -7.99 13.62
N SER A 152 -4.73 -9.29 13.41
CA SER A 152 -5.34 -10.18 14.40
C SER A 152 -4.93 -11.63 14.17
N GLU A 153 -5.08 -12.44 15.21
CA GLU A 153 -4.91 -13.90 15.15
C GLU A 153 -5.84 -14.54 14.12
N PHE A 154 -7.06 -14.00 13.95
CA PHE A 154 -7.99 -14.46 12.91
C PHE A 154 -7.42 -14.24 11.51
N ILE A 155 -6.98 -13.01 11.18
CA ILE A 155 -6.38 -12.71 9.87
C ILE A 155 -5.11 -13.54 9.65
N ALA A 156 -4.29 -13.75 10.70
CA ALA A 156 -3.09 -14.58 10.61
C ALA A 156 -3.43 -16.02 10.20
N ARG A 157 -4.44 -16.63 10.82
CA ARG A 157 -4.90 -17.99 10.52
C ARG A 157 -5.43 -18.11 9.10
N GLU A 158 -6.22 -17.13 8.66
CA GLU A 158 -6.77 -17.13 7.30
C GLU A 158 -5.68 -16.95 6.24
N LEU A 159 -4.67 -16.12 6.49
CA LEU A 159 -3.52 -16.02 5.57
C LEU A 159 -2.72 -17.33 5.50
N ILE A 160 -2.56 -18.02 6.64
CA ILE A 160 -1.88 -19.32 6.69
C ILE A 160 -2.71 -20.40 5.98
N SER A 161 -4.04 -20.39 6.13
CA SER A 161 -4.91 -21.39 5.52
C SER A 161 -4.89 -21.35 3.99
N VAL A 162 -4.66 -20.16 3.41
CA VAL A 162 -4.48 -19.99 1.97
C VAL A 162 -3.06 -20.27 1.46
N GLY A 163 -2.14 -20.66 2.35
CA GLY A 163 -0.80 -21.12 1.98
C GLY A 163 0.33 -20.13 2.25
N LEU A 164 0.07 -18.98 2.89
CA LEU A 164 1.14 -18.10 3.33
C LEU A 164 1.95 -18.80 4.43
N SER A 165 3.23 -19.10 4.16
CA SER A 165 4.06 -19.76 5.15
C SER A 165 4.24 -18.86 6.38
N LYS A 166 4.04 -19.39 7.59
CA LYS A 166 4.67 -18.81 8.78
C LYS A 166 6.16 -18.68 8.45
N ARG A 167 6.73 -17.47 8.59
CA ARG A 167 8.15 -17.19 8.33
C ARG A 167 9.02 -18.38 8.77
N LYS A 168 9.92 -18.82 7.89
CA LYS A 168 11.04 -19.68 8.29
C LYS A 168 11.88 -18.87 9.27
N ASP A 169 11.97 -19.36 10.50
CA ASP A 169 12.84 -18.85 11.56
C ASP A 169 14.30 -18.78 11.11
#